data_AF-A0A150Q1D7-F1
#
_entry.id   AF-A0A150Q1D7-F1
#
_cell.length_a   1.000
_cell.length_b   1.000
_cell.length_c   1.000
_cell.angle_alpha   90.00
_cell.angle_beta   90.00
_cell.angle_gamma   90.00
#
_symmetry.space_group_name_H-M   'P 1'
#
loop_
_entity.id
_entity.type
_entity.pdbx_description
1 polymer ?
#
loop_
_entity_poly.entity_id
_entity_poly.type
_entity_poly.pdbx_seq_one_letter_code
_entity_poly.pdbx_strand_id
1 'polypeptide(L)'
;GPPRRPPIAACLLAAIALLALLGGAALAVYFFLWRYEPTARRHIPGDANIVVRLEAAELALFGPVRRHFLPLLDEAASDASRASRKARIEAATGLDFPSDLREIVIASTDAASWVALAGGRIPKGRFVAGLEKIARDEGWTGWRREGELLVVLDGARPRVVIGQADDGTLVLGTDVEIVNAALPASDEWQRLDLPEQGPVTFALTSPAWSGAAGAVSPVLPRAAALFRRIDHASGALTLGAEPALAMRLAPASGEAAAALASDAQALLGSLKLPLALVPDVAGAKTAIEGAQAAAQGDRVEIQTKWPYEGLDRACADLAQRVASAANAPPPAPPAAP
;
A
#
# COMPACT_ATOMS: atom_id res chain seq x y z
N GLY A 1 -48.62 -46.59 18.68
CA GLY A 1 -47.51 -47.27 19.38
C GLY A 1 -46.54 -46.24 19.90
N PRO A 2 -45.85 -46.48 21.04
CA PRO A 2 -44.93 -45.50 21.61
C PRO A 2 -43.72 -45.27 20.68
N PRO A 3 -43.24 -44.02 20.54
CA PRO A 3 -42.10 -43.71 19.67
C PRO A 3 -40.83 -44.42 20.17
N ARG A 4 -40.16 -45.15 19.28
CA ARG A 4 -38.86 -45.77 19.57
C ARG A 4 -37.84 -44.66 19.80
N ARG A 5 -37.28 -44.58 21.01
CA ARG A 5 -36.18 -43.66 21.32
C ARG A 5 -34.99 -44.00 20.40
N PRO A 6 -34.35 -43.00 19.77
CA PRO A 6 -33.14 -43.25 19.00
C PRO A 6 -32.07 -43.87 19.91
N PRO A 7 -31.29 -44.84 19.42
CA PRO A 7 -30.23 -45.43 20.22
C PRO A 7 -29.23 -44.34 20.60
N ILE A 8 -28.83 -44.28 21.87
CA ILE A 8 -27.90 -43.28 22.41
C ILE A 8 -26.64 -43.15 21.54
N ALA A 9 -26.18 -44.25 20.94
CA ALA A 9 -25.08 -44.29 19.99
C ALA A 9 -25.32 -43.42 18.73
N ALA A 10 -26.55 -43.37 18.19
CA ALA A 10 -26.87 -42.52 17.04
C ALA A 10 -26.87 -41.03 17.42
N CYS A 11 -27.35 -40.68 18.63
CA CYS A 11 -27.26 -39.32 19.14
C CYS A 11 -25.81 -38.89 19.38
N LEU A 12 -24.98 -39.78 19.92
CA LEU A 12 -23.56 -39.54 20.14
C LEU A 12 -22.80 -39.35 18.80
N LEU A 13 -23.05 -40.21 17.82
CA LEU A 13 -22.46 -40.09 16.48
C LEU A 13 -22.88 -38.79 15.79
N ALA A 14 -24.15 -38.41 15.90
CA ALA A 14 -24.64 -37.13 15.36
C ALA A 14 -23.98 -35.92 16.05
N ALA A 15 -23.81 -35.97 17.38
CA ALA A 15 -23.12 -34.93 18.12
C ALA A 15 -21.63 -34.82 17.73
N ILE A 16 -20.93 -35.94 17.57
CA ILE A 16 -19.53 -35.96 17.12
C ILE A 16 -19.41 -35.41 15.69
N ALA A 17 -20.30 -35.82 14.78
CA ALA A 17 -20.32 -35.33 13.41
C ALA A 17 -20.57 -33.81 13.36
N LEU A 18 -21.50 -33.30 14.17
CA LEU A 18 -21.77 -31.87 14.27
C LEU A 18 -20.57 -31.09 14.83
N LEU A 19 -19.91 -31.60 15.88
CA LEU A 19 -18.70 -30.97 16.43
C LEU A 19 -17.55 -30.97 15.44
N ALA A 20 -17.34 -32.06 14.69
CA ALA A 20 -16.35 -32.11 13.63
C ALA A 20 -16.65 -31.10 12.51
N LEU A 21 -17.92 -30.96 12.12
CA LEU A 21 -18.35 -29.98 11.12
C LEU A 21 -18.17 -28.54 11.60
N LEU A 22 -18.55 -28.24 12.85
CA LEU A 22 -18.34 -26.93 13.47
C LEU A 22 -16.84 -26.62 13.64
N GLY A 23 -16.04 -27.60 14.05
CA GLY A 23 -14.59 -27.47 14.16
C GLY A 23 -13.94 -27.22 12.79
N GLY A 24 -14.35 -27.96 11.76
CA GLY A 24 -13.91 -27.75 10.38
C GLY A 24 -14.30 -26.37 9.85
N ALA A 25 -15.53 -25.92 10.11
CA ALA A 25 -15.99 -24.58 9.73
C ALA A 25 -15.22 -23.48 10.49
N ALA A 26 -14.97 -23.64 11.79
CA ALA A 26 -14.20 -22.70 12.59
C ALA A 26 -12.74 -22.62 12.12
N LEU A 27 -12.11 -23.75 11.80
CA LEU A 27 -10.77 -23.78 11.20
C LEU A 27 -10.77 -23.14 9.81
N ALA A 28 -11.79 -23.35 9.00
CA ALA A 28 -11.91 -22.67 7.71
C ALA A 28 -12.06 -21.16 7.90
N VAL A 29 -12.92 -20.69 8.81
CA VAL A 29 -13.01 -19.27 9.16
C VAL A 29 -11.67 -18.73 9.67
N TYR A 30 -10.98 -19.47 10.52
CA TYR A 30 -9.68 -19.06 11.05
C TYR A 30 -8.62 -18.96 9.95
N PHE A 31 -8.40 -20.01 9.16
CA PHE A 31 -7.35 -20.02 8.14
C PHE A 31 -7.66 -19.16 6.93
N PHE A 32 -8.92 -19.13 6.51
CA PHE A 32 -9.31 -18.31 5.37
C PHE A 32 -9.54 -16.88 5.83
N LEU A 33 -10.42 -16.60 6.78
CA LEU A 33 -10.82 -15.23 7.13
C LEU A 33 -9.90 -14.54 8.15
N TRP A 34 -9.34 -15.26 9.12
CA TRP A 34 -8.61 -14.64 10.24
C TRP A 34 -7.09 -14.60 10.04
N ARG A 35 -6.48 -15.67 9.53
CA ARG A 35 -5.03 -15.86 9.42
C ARG A 35 -4.55 -15.62 8.00
N TYR A 36 -4.81 -14.42 7.47
CA TYR A 36 -4.05 -13.94 6.32
C TYR A 36 -2.62 -13.62 6.80
N GLU A 37 -1.63 -14.24 6.17
CA GLU A 37 -0.23 -13.87 6.37
C GLU A 37 0.14 -12.82 5.32
N PRO A 38 0.58 -11.61 5.72
CA PRO A 38 0.94 -10.57 4.77
C PRO A 38 2.11 -11.01 3.87
N THR A 39 1.85 -11.15 2.56
CA THR A 39 2.85 -11.54 1.56
C THR A 39 3.54 -10.35 0.92
N ALA A 40 2.87 -9.21 0.68
CA ALA A 40 3.45 -8.10 -0.09
C ALA A 40 4.69 -7.52 0.59
N ARG A 41 4.71 -7.44 1.92
CA ARG A 41 5.87 -6.95 2.68
C ARG A 41 7.12 -7.84 2.54
N ARG A 42 6.95 -9.11 2.15
CA ARG A 42 8.08 -10.01 1.85
C ARG A 42 8.73 -9.69 0.50
N HIS A 43 8.08 -8.89 -0.34
CA HIS A 43 8.56 -8.57 -1.68
C HIS A 43 9.15 -7.16 -1.77
N ILE A 44 9.48 -6.55 -0.62
CA ILE A 44 10.21 -5.28 -0.58
C ILE A 44 11.63 -5.51 -1.12
N PRO A 45 12.10 -4.72 -2.11
CA PRO A 45 13.47 -4.79 -2.60
C PRO A 45 14.49 -4.57 -1.48
N GLY A 46 15.58 -5.34 -1.48
CA GLY A 46 16.58 -5.37 -0.40
C GLY A 46 17.38 -4.07 -0.17
N ASP A 47 17.18 -3.05 -0.97
CA ASP A 47 17.78 -1.71 -0.89
C ASP A 47 16.72 -0.59 -0.80
N ALA A 48 15.46 -0.94 -0.54
CA ALA A 48 14.40 0.03 -0.36
C ALA A 48 14.73 1.01 0.77
N ASN A 49 14.60 2.30 0.49
CA ASN A 49 14.83 3.38 1.44
C ASN A 49 13.55 4.13 1.84
N ILE A 50 12.47 3.93 1.08
CA ILE A 50 11.13 4.42 1.36
C ILE A 50 10.18 3.25 1.21
N VAL A 51 9.39 2.98 2.24
CA VAL A 51 8.32 1.97 2.20
C VAL A 51 7.08 2.53 2.87
N VAL A 52 5.93 2.36 2.21
CA VAL A 52 4.60 2.61 2.77
C VAL A 52 3.76 1.36 2.56
N ARG A 53 3.23 0.79 3.64
CA ARG A 53 2.30 -0.33 3.62
C ARG A 53 0.89 0.17 3.96
N LEU A 54 -0.08 -0.39 3.26
CA LEU A 54 -1.49 -0.06 3.32
C LEU A 54 -2.26 -1.35 3.57
N GLU A 55 -3.00 -1.44 4.68
CA GLU A 55 -3.91 -2.56 4.96
C GLU A 55 -5.25 -2.27 4.27
N ALA A 56 -5.53 -3.00 3.19
CA ALA A 56 -6.68 -2.74 2.34
C ALA A 56 -8.01 -2.91 3.08
N ALA A 57 -8.09 -3.88 4.00
CA ALA A 57 -9.29 -4.13 4.79
C ALA A 57 -9.63 -2.95 5.71
N GLU A 58 -8.64 -2.38 6.40
CA GLU A 58 -8.87 -1.23 7.28
C GLU A 58 -9.13 0.05 6.48
N LEU A 59 -8.43 0.24 5.36
CA LEU A 59 -8.68 1.35 4.42
C LEU A 59 -10.11 1.30 3.87
N ALA A 60 -10.60 0.12 3.50
CA ALA A 60 -11.96 -0.06 3.00
C ALA A 60 -13.04 0.26 4.05
N LEU A 61 -12.70 0.33 5.35
CA LEU A 61 -13.62 0.77 6.40
C LEU A 61 -13.58 2.29 6.62
N PHE A 62 -12.53 2.97 6.15
CA PHE A 62 -12.37 4.40 6.32
C PHE A 62 -13.38 5.18 5.44
N GLY A 63 -14.14 6.07 6.08
CA GLY A 63 -15.25 6.80 5.45
C GLY A 63 -14.91 7.46 4.10
N PRO A 64 -13.79 8.20 3.99
CA PRO A 64 -13.37 8.81 2.73
C PRO A 64 -13.07 7.82 1.61
N VAL A 65 -12.37 6.73 1.92
CA VAL A 65 -12.05 5.69 0.93
C VAL A 65 -13.34 5.07 0.41
N ARG A 66 -14.28 4.75 1.31
CA ARG A 66 -15.59 4.21 0.94
C ARG A 66 -16.38 5.15 0.04
N ARG A 67 -16.34 6.45 0.34
CA ARG A 67 -17.09 7.47 -0.39
C ARG A 67 -16.55 7.70 -1.79
N HIS A 68 -15.22 7.72 -1.96
CA HIS A 68 -14.59 8.18 -3.20
C HIS A 68 -14.06 7.05 -4.09
N PHE A 69 -13.57 5.95 -3.53
CA PHE A 69 -12.95 4.86 -4.30
C PHE A 69 -13.90 3.70 -4.62
N LEU A 70 -14.81 3.33 -3.70
CA LEU A 70 -15.75 2.23 -3.99
C LEU A 70 -16.61 2.48 -5.23
N PRO A 71 -17.13 3.70 -5.47
CA PRO A 71 -17.88 3.97 -6.71
C PRO A 71 -17.07 3.71 -7.98
N LEU A 72 -15.74 3.91 -7.95
CA LEU A 72 -14.87 3.64 -9.11
C LEU A 72 -14.71 2.14 -9.40
N LEU A 73 -14.88 1.29 -8.39
CA LEU A 73 -14.88 -0.16 -8.56
C LEU A 73 -16.22 -0.68 -9.09
N ASP A 74 -17.30 0.05 -8.79
CA ASP A 74 -18.68 -0.29 -9.15
C ASP A 74 -19.10 0.28 -10.52
N GLU A 75 -18.24 1.04 -11.21
CA GLU A 75 -18.53 1.55 -12.57
C GLU A 75 -18.82 0.38 -13.53
N ALA A 76 -20.13 0.14 -13.71
CA ALA A 76 -20.68 -0.90 -14.54
C ALA A 76 -20.39 -0.62 -16.01
N ALA A 77 -20.43 -1.69 -16.83
CA ALA A 77 -20.33 -1.58 -18.27
C ALA A 77 -21.29 -0.50 -18.79
N SER A 78 -20.76 0.51 -19.48
CA SER A 78 -21.56 1.54 -20.15
C SER A 78 -22.45 0.96 -21.26
N ASP A 79 -22.17 -0.27 -21.71
CA ASP A 79 -22.95 -1.03 -22.67
C ASP A 79 -23.50 -2.31 -22.04
N ALA A 80 -24.82 -2.47 -22.02
CA ALA A 80 -25.52 -3.64 -21.48
C ALA A 80 -25.17 -4.97 -22.21
N SER A 81 -24.48 -4.90 -23.35
CA SER A 81 -24.09 -6.05 -24.18
C SER A 81 -22.66 -6.57 -23.92
N ARG A 82 -21.81 -5.84 -23.19
CA ARG A 82 -20.45 -6.27 -22.82
C ARG A 82 -20.37 -6.51 -21.32
N ALA A 83 -19.78 -7.64 -20.92
CA ALA A 83 -19.37 -7.86 -19.53
C ALA A 83 -18.54 -6.67 -19.05
N SER A 84 -18.67 -6.25 -17.79
CA SER A 84 -17.89 -5.14 -17.23
C SER A 84 -16.39 -5.41 -17.34
N ARG A 85 -15.57 -4.35 -17.38
CA ARG A 85 -14.10 -4.49 -17.43
C ARG A 85 -13.61 -5.34 -16.24
N LYS A 86 -14.19 -5.12 -15.06
CA LYS A 86 -13.97 -5.95 -13.87
C LYS A 86 -14.20 -7.43 -14.16
N ALA A 87 -15.38 -7.81 -14.67
CA ALA A 87 -15.71 -9.21 -14.96
C ALA A 87 -14.78 -9.84 -16.01
N ARG A 88 -14.32 -9.06 -17.00
CA ARG A 88 -13.31 -9.55 -17.97
C ARG A 88 -11.95 -9.77 -17.32
N ILE A 89 -11.52 -8.86 -16.46
CA ILE A 89 -10.26 -9.00 -15.70
C ILE A 89 -10.33 -10.22 -14.79
N GLU A 90 -11.42 -10.37 -14.03
CA GLU A 90 -11.65 -11.52 -13.16
C GLU A 90 -11.68 -12.83 -13.97
N ALA A 91 -12.38 -12.88 -15.10
CA ALA A 91 -12.41 -14.08 -15.94
C ALA A 91 -11.04 -14.47 -16.50
N ALA A 92 -10.22 -13.49 -16.88
CA ALA A 92 -8.90 -13.74 -17.46
C ALA A 92 -7.85 -14.11 -16.39
N THR A 93 -7.83 -13.37 -15.27
CA THR A 93 -6.79 -13.46 -14.24
C THR A 93 -7.18 -14.36 -13.06
N GLY A 94 -8.48 -14.56 -12.84
CA GLY A 94 -9.06 -15.20 -11.65
C GLY A 94 -9.18 -14.27 -10.45
N LEU A 95 -8.81 -12.99 -10.57
CA LEU A 95 -8.71 -12.05 -9.45
C LEU A 95 -10.00 -11.24 -9.25
N ASP A 96 -10.59 -11.30 -8.06
CA ASP A 96 -11.62 -10.38 -7.60
C ASP A 96 -11.03 -9.37 -6.61
N PHE A 97 -10.55 -8.23 -7.13
CA PHE A 97 -9.79 -7.22 -6.38
C PHE A 97 -10.35 -6.88 -4.98
N PRO A 98 -11.65 -6.58 -4.78
CA PRO A 98 -12.17 -6.20 -3.47
C PRO A 98 -12.10 -7.32 -2.42
N SER A 99 -12.16 -8.58 -2.84
CA SER A 99 -12.19 -9.72 -1.90
C SER A 99 -10.82 -10.38 -1.74
N ASP A 100 -10.00 -10.34 -2.77
CA ASP A 100 -8.68 -10.97 -2.81
C ASP A 100 -7.57 -10.06 -2.30
N LEU A 101 -7.64 -8.75 -2.53
CA LEU A 101 -6.62 -7.79 -2.09
C LEU A 101 -6.69 -7.57 -0.57
N ARG A 102 -5.55 -7.72 0.11
CA ARG A 102 -5.45 -7.54 1.56
C ARG A 102 -4.49 -6.44 1.93
N GLU A 103 -3.41 -6.28 1.19
CA GLU A 103 -2.46 -5.23 1.45
C GLU A 103 -1.84 -4.68 0.16
N ILE A 104 -1.39 -3.43 0.24
CA ILE A 104 -0.59 -2.80 -0.79
C ILE A 104 0.69 -2.29 -0.12
N VAL A 105 1.84 -2.52 -0.72
CA VAL A 105 3.11 -1.93 -0.30
C VAL A 105 3.66 -1.11 -1.45
N ILE A 106 4.02 0.14 -1.20
CA ILE A 106 4.71 1.01 -2.14
C ILE A 106 6.13 1.18 -1.60
N ALA A 107 7.13 0.84 -2.41
CA ALA A 107 8.53 0.94 -2.05
C ALA A 107 9.35 1.64 -3.13
N SER A 108 10.45 2.25 -2.71
CA SER A 108 11.45 2.84 -3.60
C SER A 108 12.84 2.70 -3.01
N THR A 109 13.83 2.58 -3.88
CA THR A 109 15.26 2.43 -3.55
C THR A 109 16.03 3.74 -3.68
N ASP A 110 15.53 4.69 -4.47
CA ASP A 110 16.21 5.95 -4.80
C ASP A 110 15.25 7.14 -5.04
N ALA A 111 13.96 6.97 -4.78
CA ALA A 111 12.86 7.91 -5.10
C ALA A 111 12.61 8.15 -6.61
N ALA A 112 13.30 7.46 -7.51
CA ALA A 112 13.09 7.50 -8.96
C ALA A 112 12.49 6.17 -9.48
N SER A 113 13.00 5.04 -8.99
CA SER A 113 12.47 3.70 -9.22
C SER A 113 11.49 3.33 -8.12
N TRP A 114 10.26 3.03 -8.52
CA TRP A 114 9.16 2.72 -7.61
C TRP A 114 8.56 1.35 -7.92
N VAL A 115 8.15 0.64 -6.89
CA VAL A 115 7.39 -0.59 -6.99
C VAL A 115 6.17 -0.55 -6.08
N ALA A 116 5.04 -0.98 -6.62
CA ALA A 116 3.82 -1.26 -5.90
C ALA A 116 3.61 -2.79 -5.87
N LEU A 117 3.38 -3.31 -4.67
CA LEU A 117 3.22 -4.72 -4.38
C LEU A 117 1.80 -4.92 -3.86
N ALA A 118 1.05 -5.84 -4.44
CA ALA A 118 -0.30 -6.15 -4.00
C ALA A 118 -0.35 -7.59 -3.47
N GLY A 119 -0.62 -7.72 -2.18
CA GLY A 119 -0.68 -8.99 -1.46
C GLY A 119 -2.12 -9.37 -1.11
N GLY A 120 -2.39 -10.67 -1.04
CA GLY A 120 -3.73 -11.15 -0.76
C GLY A 120 -3.94 -12.61 -1.15
N ARG A 121 -5.19 -12.98 -1.39
CA ARG A 121 -5.56 -14.31 -1.91
C ARG A 121 -5.51 -14.35 -3.44
N ILE A 122 -4.41 -13.88 -3.99
CA ILE A 122 -4.27 -13.67 -5.44
C ILE A 122 -3.93 -15.00 -6.13
N PRO A 123 -4.69 -15.44 -7.15
CA PRO A 123 -4.39 -16.67 -7.88
C PRO A 123 -3.04 -16.62 -8.60
N LYS A 124 -2.24 -17.68 -8.42
CA LYS A 124 -0.86 -17.77 -8.94
C LYS A 124 -0.81 -18.06 -10.43
N GLY A 125 0.18 -17.49 -11.13
CA GLY A 125 0.59 -17.84 -12.49
C GLY A 125 -0.38 -17.46 -13.61
N ARG A 126 -1.49 -16.77 -13.30
CA ARG A 126 -2.53 -16.41 -14.28
C ARG A 126 -2.60 -14.91 -14.56
N PHE A 127 -2.07 -14.08 -13.66
CA PHE A 127 -2.29 -12.64 -13.74
C PHE A 127 -1.66 -12.02 -14.99
N VAL A 128 -0.36 -12.25 -15.21
CA VAL A 128 0.41 -11.67 -16.32
C VAL A 128 -0.17 -12.10 -17.68
N ALA A 129 -0.38 -13.40 -17.87
CA ALA A 129 -0.98 -13.94 -19.09
C ALA A 129 -2.43 -13.46 -19.31
N GLY A 130 -3.21 -13.35 -18.23
CA GLY A 130 -4.57 -12.83 -18.28
C GLY A 130 -4.61 -11.36 -18.69
N LEU A 131 -3.74 -10.53 -18.13
CA LEU A 131 -3.64 -9.10 -18.46
C LEU A 131 -3.13 -8.88 -19.89
N GLU A 132 -2.16 -9.67 -20.35
CA GLU A 132 -1.71 -9.67 -21.75
C GLU A 132 -2.87 -9.99 -22.72
N LYS A 133 -3.72 -10.97 -22.38
CA LYS A 133 -4.90 -11.30 -23.18
C LYS A 133 -5.84 -10.09 -23.28
N ILE A 134 -6.13 -9.44 -22.16
CA ILE A 134 -7.01 -8.25 -22.12
C ILE A 134 -6.41 -7.11 -22.93
N ALA A 135 -5.12 -6.84 -22.76
CA ALA A 135 -4.42 -5.79 -23.51
C ALA A 135 -4.55 -6.02 -25.03
N ARG A 136 -4.43 -7.27 -25.49
CA ARG A 136 -4.64 -7.62 -26.91
C ARG A 136 -6.10 -7.48 -27.34
N ASP A 137 -7.04 -8.01 -26.56
CA ASP A 137 -8.47 -7.98 -26.87
C ASP A 137 -9.02 -6.54 -26.89
N GLU A 138 -8.46 -5.64 -26.08
CA GLU A 138 -8.82 -4.22 -26.01
C GLU A 138 -7.93 -3.32 -26.89
N GLY A 139 -6.97 -3.88 -27.63
CA GLY A 139 -6.10 -3.13 -28.55
C GLY A 139 -5.16 -2.14 -27.87
N TRP A 140 -4.73 -2.40 -26.63
CA TRP A 140 -3.77 -1.55 -25.94
C TRP A 140 -2.40 -1.60 -26.63
N THR A 141 -1.81 -0.43 -26.86
CA THR A 141 -0.52 -0.28 -27.54
C THR A 141 0.64 -0.23 -26.56
N GLY A 142 1.83 -0.70 -26.97
CA GLY A 142 3.05 -0.66 -26.15
C GLY A 142 3.19 -1.80 -25.14
N TRP A 143 2.25 -2.73 -25.06
CA TRP A 143 2.30 -3.89 -24.18
C TRP A 143 3.00 -5.07 -24.84
N ARG A 144 4.00 -5.64 -24.17
CA ARG A 144 4.67 -6.87 -24.61
C ARG A 144 4.97 -7.78 -23.43
N ARG A 145 4.86 -9.09 -23.65
CA ARG A 145 5.28 -10.08 -22.67
C ARG A 145 6.74 -10.44 -22.89
N GLU A 146 7.51 -10.43 -21.80
CA GLU A 146 8.91 -10.84 -21.73
C GLU A 146 9.06 -11.92 -20.65
N GLY A 147 9.00 -13.19 -21.04
CA GLY A 147 8.97 -14.29 -20.08
C GLY A 147 7.74 -14.22 -19.17
N GLU A 148 7.96 -14.08 -17.86
CA GLU A 148 6.91 -13.93 -16.85
C GLU A 148 6.59 -12.47 -16.51
N LEU A 149 7.14 -11.51 -17.26
CA LEU A 149 6.87 -10.09 -17.10
C LEU A 149 5.99 -9.57 -18.23
N LEU A 150 5.16 -8.59 -17.91
CA LEU A 150 4.42 -7.78 -18.87
C LEU A 150 4.97 -6.35 -18.80
N VAL A 151 5.51 -5.88 -19.92
CA VAL A 151 6.22 -4.61 -20.04
C VAL A 151 5.39 -3.66 -20.90
N VAL A 152 5.18 -2.44 -20.39
CA VAL A 152 4.56 -1.32 -21.11
C VAL A 152 5.66 -0.36 -21.53
N LEU A 153 5.84 -0.19 -22.84
CA LEU A 153 6.83 0.70 -23.41
C LEU A 153 6.23 2.07 -23.71
N ASP A 154 7.01 3.11 -23.44
CA ASP A 154 6.83 4.45 -23.98
C ASP A 154 8.10 4.82 -24.76
N GLY A 155 8.03 4.68 -26.09
CA GLY A 155 9.20 4.69 -26.95
C GLY A 155 10.15 3.52 -26.68
N ALA A 156 11.41 3.82 -26.33
CA ALA A 156 12.46 2.81 -26.12
C ALA A 156 12.63 2.37 -24.66
N ARG A 157 11.92 2.96 -23.69
CA ARG A 157 12.06 2.65 -22.26
C ARG A 157 10.78 2.04 -21.68
N PRO A 158 10.89 1.05 -20.78
CA PRO A 158 9.77 0.61 -19.96
C PRO A 158 9.25 1.79 -19.14
N ARG A 159 7.92 1.96 -19.14
CA ARG A 159 7.22 2.90 -18.27
C ARG A 159 6.57 2.19 -17.09
N VAL A 160 6.13 0.96 -17.33
CA VAL A 160 5.50 0.10 -16.34
C VAL A 160 5.91 -1.34 -16.61
N VAL A 161 6.32 -2.05 -15.56
CA VAL A 161 6.64 -3.48 -15.62
C VAL A 161 5.78 -4.20 -14.59
N ILE A 162 5.18 -5.31 -15.00
CA ILE A 162 4.25 -6.08 -14.18
C ILE A 162 4.76 -7.52 -14.10
N GLY A 163 4.83 -8.05 -12.89
CA GLY A 163 5.15 -9.44 -12.61
C GLY A 163 4.23 -10.04 -11.54
N GLN A 164 4.42 -11.32 -11.28
CA GLN A 164 3.76 -12.02 -10.19
C GLN A 164 4.77 -12.95 -9.52
N ALA A 165 4.87 -12.88 -8.19
CA ALA A 165 5.72 -13.76 -7.39
C ALA A 165 5.12 -15.16 -7.20
N ASP A 166 5.94 -16.12 -6.77
CA ASP A 166 5.54 -17.52 -6.54
C ASP A 166 4.47 -17.70 -5.46
N ASP A 167 4.35 -16.74 -4.53
CA ASP A 167 3.32 -16.75 -3.50
C ASP A 167 2.00 -16.11 -3.94
N GLY A 168 1.96 -15.51 -5.14
CA GLY A 168 0.79 -14.86 -5.73
C GLY A 168 0.85 -13.33 -5.70
N THR A 169 1.76 -12.72 -4.93
CA THR A 169 1.93 -11.26 -4.84
C THR A 169 2.13 -10.65 -6.22
N LEU A 170 1.35 -9.62 -6.54
CA LEU A 170 1.52 -8.87 -7.79
C LEU A 170 2.56 -7.79 -7.60
N VAL A 171 3.42 -7.61 -8.59
CA VAL A 171 4.51 -6.64 -8.57
C VAL A 171 4.34 -5.69 -9.75
N LEU A 172 4.26 -4.40 -9.49
CA LEU A 172 4.10 -3.33 -10.47
C LEU A 172 5.22 -2.31 -10.28
N GLY A 173 6.20 -2.25 -11.16
CA GLY A 173 7.33 -1.34 -11.04
C GLY A 173 7.47 -0.36 -12.21
N THR A 174 8.32 0.65 -12.02
CA THR A 174 8.70 1.62 -13.05
C THR A 174 9.61 1.03 -14.12
N ASP A 175 10.37 0.00 -13.77
CA ASP A 175 11.40 -0.60 -14.62
C ASP A 175 11.58 -2.10 -14.29
N VAL A 176 12.35 -2.79 -15.14
CA VAL A 176 12.54 -4.25 -15.04
C VAL A 176 13.42 -4.61 -13.84
N GLU A 177 14.38 -3.74 -13.48
CA GLU A 177 15.34 -4.02 -12.41
C GLU A 177 14.65 -4.04 -11.05
N ILE A 178 13.83 -3.02 -10.74
CA ILE A 178 13.11 -2.96 -9.47
C ILE A 178 12.06 -4.07 -9.34
N VAL A 179 11.40 -4.47 -10.44
CA VAL A 179 10.46 -5.60 -10.42
C VAL A 179 11.19 -6.91 -10.13
N ASN A 180 12.31 -7.16 -10.82
CA ASN A 180 13.10 -8.38 -10.57
C ASN A 180 13.69 -8.42 -9.16
N ALA A 181 14.06 -7.26 -8.59
CA ALA A 181 14.52 -7.17 -7.21
C ALA A 181 13.40 -7.45 -6.19
N ALA A 182 12.14 -7.16 -6.53
CA ALA A 182 10.97 -7.40 -5.69
C ALA A 182 10.38 -8.82 -5.80
N LEU A 183 10.61 -9.54 -6.91
CA LEU A 183 10.01 -10.87 -7.13
C LEU A 183 10.42 -11.93 -6.08
N PRO A 184 11.69 -12.03 -5.63
CA PRO A 184 12.07 -12.94 -4.56
C PRO A 184 11.52 -12.47 -3.20
N ALA A 185 11.04 -13.41 -2.39
CA ALA A 185 10.66 -13.12 -1.01
C ALA A 185 11.90 -12.85 -0.13
N SER A 186 11.79 -11.91 0.80
CA SER A 186 12.83 -11.43 1.71
C SER A 186 12.23 -11.05 3.07
N ASP A 187 13.09 -10.90 4.08
CA ASP A 187 12.74 -10.37 5.40
C ASP A 187 13.07 -8.87 5.53
N GLU A 188 13.15 -8.17 4.40
CA GLU A 188 13.58 -6.77 4.33
C GLU A 188 12.72 -5.83 5.19
N TRP A 189 11.41 -6.10 5.28
CA TRP A 189 10.50 -5.35 6.15
C TRP A 189 10.93 -5.35 7.63
N GLN A 190 11.59 -6.41 8.11
CA GLN A 190 12.10 -6.48 9.48
C GLN A 190 13.32 -5.60 9.67
N ARG A 191 14.23 -5.61 8.68
CA ARG A 191 15.42 -4.74 8.68
C ARG A 191 15.04 -3.27 8.68
N LEU A 192 13.93 -2.94 8.02
CA LEU A 192 13.37 -1.59 7.94
C LEU A 192 12.51 -1.21 9.16
N ASP A 193 12.43 -2.03 10.21
CA ASP A 193 11.54 -1.79 11.37
C ASP A 193 10.09 -1.42 10.94
N LEU A 194 9.60 -1.95 9.80
CA LEU A 194 8.28 -1.60 9.27
C LEU A 194 7.20 -2.17 10.18
N PRO A 195 6.30 -1.35 10.75
CA PRO A 195 5.27 -1.86 11.66
C PRO A 195 4.36 -2.87 10.97
N GLU A 196 4.15 -4.00 11.64
CA GLU A 196 3.37 -5.13 11.12
C GLU A 196 1.87 -4.86 11.03
N GLN A 197 1.37 -3.97 11.89
CA GLN A 197 -0.05 -3.71 12.06
C GLN A 197 -0.35 -2.22 11.92
N GLY A 198 -1.56 -1.93 11.46
CA GLY A 198 -2.08 -0.59 11.27
C GLY A 198 -2.53 -0.36 9.82
N PRO A 199 -3.42 0.62 9.62
CA PRO A 199 -4.04 0.83 8.31
C PRO A 199 -3.06 1.39 7.29
N VAL A 200 -2.15 2.25 7.76
CA VAL A 200 -1.04 2.81 6.98
C VAL A 200 0.20 2.75 7.86
N THR A 201 1.22 2.02 7.44
CA THR A 201 2.51 1.96 8.12
C THR A 201 3.62 2.36 7.16
N PHE A 202 4.73 2.86 7.66
CA PHE A 202 5.84 3.29 6.81
C PHE A 202 7.19 3.13 7.50
N ALA A 203 8.22 3.08 6.67
CA ALA A 203 9.61 3.07 7.05
C ALA A 203 10.44 3.91 6.06
N LEU A 204 11.41 4.66 6.59
CA LEU A 204 12.32 5.54 5.86
C LEU A 204 13.73 5.34 6.41
N THR A 205 14.72 5.24 5.54
CA THR A 205 16.12 5.08 5.94
C THR A 205 16.94 6.35 5.68
N SER A 206 18.18 6.38 6.16
CA SER A 206 19.11 7.50 6.03
C SER A 206 19.27 8.03 4.58
N PRO A 207 19.35 7.19 3.53
CA PRO A 207 19.29 7.65 2.14
C PRO A 207 18.06 8.51 1.82
N ALA A 208 16.85 8.11 2.27
CA ALA A 208 15.63 8.88 2.03
C ALA A 208 15.67 10.24 2.73
N TRP A 209 16.13 10.27 3.99
CA TRP A 209 16.32 11.51 4.74
C TRP A 209 17.37 12.43 4.12
N SER A 210 18.45 11.86 3.60
CA SER A 210 19.51 12.59 2.90
C SER A 210 19.01 13.20 1.59
N GLY A 211 18.22 12.46 0.82
CA GLY A 211 17.54 12.97 -0.37
C GLY A 211 16.60 14.13 -0.06
N ALA A 212 15.75 13.95 0.97
CA ALA A 212 14.86 15.00 1.45
C ALA A 212 15.63 16.23 1.94
N ALA A 213 16.74 16.04 2.68
CA ALA A 213 17.61 17.11 3.14
C ALA A 213 18.18 17.92 1.96
N GLY A 214 18.61 17.24 0.89
CA GLY A 214 19.08 17.88 -0.34
C GLY A 214 18.00 18.77 -0.97
N ALA A 215 16.78 18.25 -1.08
CA ALA A 215 15.64 18.96 -1.69
C ALA A 215 15.21 20.20 -0.89
N VAL A 216 15.20 20.13 0.44
CA VAL A 216 14.73 21.25 1.29
C VAL A 216 15.84 22.22 1.70
N SER A 217 17.13 21.86 1.57
CA SER A 217 18.25 22.68 2.01
C SER A 217 18.24 24.13 1.50
N PRO A 218 17.82 24.45 0.26
CA PRO A 218 17.80 25.84 -0.23
C PRO A 218 16.77 26.72 0.49
N VAL A 219 15.69 26.14 1.02
CA VAL A 219 14.54 26.87 1.58
C VAL A 219 14.50 26.74 3.11
N LEU A 220 14.88 25.57 3.64
CA LEU A 220 14.80 25.20 5.05
C LEU A 220 16.12 24.54 5.50
N PRO A 221 17.24 25.28 5.58
CA PRO A 221 18.56 24.72 5.91
C PRO A 221 18.59 24.05 7.30
N ARG A 222 17.80 24.54 8.26
CA ARG A 222 17.66 23.89 9.58
C ARG A 222 16.96 22.53 9.49
N ALA A 223 15.96 22.38 8.64
CA ALA A 223 15.30 21.10 8.40
C ALA A 223 16.28 20.11 7.76
N ALA A 224 17.03 20.54 6.75
CA ALA A 224 18.05 19.72 6.11
C ALA A 224 19.14 19.25 7.08
N ALA A 225 19.58 20.11 7.99
CA ALA A 225 20.54 19.74 9.03
C ALA A 225 19.97 18.70 10.01
N LEU A 226 18.71 18.84 10.41
CA LEU A 226 18.03 17.86 11.25
C LEU A 226 17.90 16.50 10.55
N PHE A 227 17.44 16.48 9.30
CA PHE A 227 17.21 15.24 8.55
C PHE A 227 18.48 14.40 8.39
N ARG A 228 19.65 15.03 8.22
CA ARG A 228 20.95 14.32 8.16
C ARG A 228 21.35 13.64 9.47
N ARG A 229 20.69 13.94 10.59
CA ARG A 229 20.93 13.34 11.91
C ARG A 229 19.96 12.21 12.22
N ILE A 230 19.09 11.85 11.27
CA ILE A 230 18.14 10.75 11.38
C ILE A 230 18.69 9.57 10.58
N ASP A 231 18.90 8.44 11.25
CA ASP A 231 19.33 7.20 10.59
C ASP A 231 18.16 6.42 10.00
N HIS A 232 17.08 6.36 10.77
CA HIS A 232 15.92 5.56 10.43
C HIS A 232 14.65 6.22 10.98
N ALA A 233 13.53 6.06 10.29
CA ALA A 233 12.23 6.44 10.80
C ALA A 233 11.16 5.41 10.43
N SER A 234 10.31 5.06 11.38
CA SER A 234 9.16 4.20 11.12
C SER A 234 7.93 4.70 11.86
N GLY A 235 6.75 4.37 11.37
CA GLY A 235 5.53 4.89 11.96
C GLY A 235 4.26 4.32 11.38
N ALA A 236 3.16 4.81 11.91
CA ALA A 236 1.83 4.46 11.46
C ALA A 236 0.91 5.69 11.46
N LEU A 237 0.05 5.77 10.45
CA LEU A 237 -1.10 6.65 10.43
C LEU A 237 -2.33 5.79 10.72
N THR A 238 -2.94 6.03 11.88
CA THR A 238 -4.23 5.44 12.25
C THR A 238 -5.36 6.13 11.49
N LEU A 239 -6.40 5.37 11.16
CA LEU A 239 -7.59 5.86 10.48
C LEU A 239 -8.81 5.70 11.39
N GLY A 240 -9.81 6.57 11.21
CA GLY A 240 -11.01 6.58 12.03
C GLY A 240 -11.63 7.97 12.14
N ALA A 241 -12.39 8.21 13.20
CA ALA A 241 -12.96 9.53 13.47
C ALA A 241 -11.90 10.57 13.88
N GLU A 242 -10.81 10.13 14.51
CA GLU A 242 -9.66 10.97 14.86
C GLU A 242 -8.37 10.35 14.29
N PRO A 243 -8.09 10.53 12.99
CA PRO A 243 -6.85 10.04 12.40
C PRO A 243 -5.63 10.64 13.12
N ALA A 244 -4.59 9.83 13.32
CA ALA A 244 -3.38 10.27 14.01
C ALA A 244 -2.14 9.58 13.47
N LEU A 245 -1.07 10.35 13.32
CA LEU A 245 0.24 9.91 12.90
C LEU A 245 1.14 9.76 14.13
N ALA A 246 1.76 8.60 14.28
CA ALA A 246 2.86 8.37 15.20
C ALA A 246 4.10 7.92 14.41
N MET A 247 5.19 8.64 14.57
CA MET A 247 6.46 8.39 13.90
C MET A 247 7.58 8.29 14.94
N ARG A 248 8.44 7.29 14.80
CA ARG A 248 9.62 7.08 15.63
C ARG A 248 10.85 7.34 14.78
N LEU A 249 11.76 8.15 15.29
CA LEU A 249 13.04 8.48 14.66
C LEU A 249 14.17 7.84 15.45
N ALA A 250 15.06 7.15 14.75
CA ALA A 250 16.35 6.70 15.23
C ALA A 250 17.38 7.79 14.97
N PRO A 251 18.08 8.31 15.99
CA PRO A 251 19.21 9.19 15.78
C PRO A 251 20.35 8.48 15.04
N ALA A 252 21.11 9.22 14.23
CA ALA A 252 22.38 8.75 13.67
C ALA A 252 23.39 8.40 14.77
N SER A 253 24.32 7.49 14.47
CA SER A 253 25.33 7.05 15.44
C SER A 253 26.06 8.23 16.08
N GLY A 254 26.04 8.28 17.42
CA GLY A 254 26.65 9.36 18.22
C GLY A 254 25.72 10.54 18.54
N GLU A 255 24.51 10.57 17.98
CA GLU A 255 23.49 11.57 18.30
C GLU A 255 22.65 11.14 19.50
N ALA A 256 22.39 12.08 20.41
CA ALA A 256 21.52 11.84 21.55
C ALA A 256 20.05 12.09 21.18
N ALA A 257 19.17 11.13 21.47
CA ALA A 257 17.73 11.25 21.20
C ALA A 257 17.10 12.51 21.83
N ALA A 258 17.52 12.88 23.05
CA ALA A 258 17.05 14.10 23.71
C ALA A 258 17.38 15.39 22.93
N ALA A 259 18.59 15.47 22.36
CA ALA A 259 18.98 16.61 21.54
C ALA A 259 18.20 16.63 20.23
N LEU A 260 18.08 15.48 19.55
CA LEU A 260 17.30 15.34 18.32
C LEU A 260 15.82 15.71 18.53
N ALA A 261 15.22 15.31 19.66
CA ALA A 261 13.84 15.65 20.02
C ALA A 261 13.64 17.15 20.21
N SER A 262 14.56 17.80 20.95
CA SER A 262 14.54 19.26 21.16
C SER A 262 14.62 20.00 19.81
N ASP A 263 15.52 19.57 18.93
CA ASP A 263 15.71 20.20 17.63
C ASP A 263 14.52 19.94 16.69
N ALA A 264 13.94 18.74 16.73
CA ALA A 264 12.71 18.42 16.00
C ALA A 264 11.54 19.29 16.50
N GLN A 265 11.37 19.44 17.81
CA GLN A 265 10.33 20.30 18.38
C GLN A 265 10.52 21.77 17.99
N ALA A 266 11.76 22.27 18.02
CA ALA A 266 12.09 23.61 17.59
C ALA A 266 11.82 23.81 16.09
N LEU A 267 12.16 22.81 15.26
CA LEU A 267 11.86 22.83 13.83
C LEU A 267 10.35 22.92 13.60
N LEU A 268 9.56 22.03 14.20
CA LEU A 268 8.09 22.04 14.09
C LEU A 268 7.50 23.40 14.48
N GLY A 269 8.00 24.00 15.57
CA GLY A 269 7.60 25.35 15.98
C GLY A 269 7.95 26.44 14.95
N SER A 270 9.09 26.30 14.25
CA SER A 270 9.55 27.25 13.23
C SER A 270 8.84 27.11 11.87
N LEU A 271 8.23 25.96 11.58
CA LEU A 271 7.58 25.68 10.30
C LEU A 271 6.24 26.43 10.13
N LYS A 272 5.67 27.00 11.19
CA LYS A 272 4.37 27.69 11.14
C LYS A 272 4.30 28.79 10.07
N LEU A 273 5.32 29.67 10.03
CA LEU A 273 5.35 30.77 9.07
C LEU A 273 5.57 30.30 7.61
N PRO A 274 6.56 29.43 7.30
CA PRO A 274 6.70 28.84 5.97
C PRO A 274 5.44 28.10 5.51
N LEU A 275 4.80 27.32 6.38
CA LEU A 275 3.60 26.56 6.04
C LEU A 275 2.42 27.46 5.71
N ALA A 276 2.34 28.67 6.24
CA ALA A 276 1.29 29.62 5.87
C ALA A 276 1.32 29.96 4.36
N LEU A 277 2.49 29.89 3.72
CA LEU A 277 2.69 30.29 2.31
C LEU A 277 2.50 29.16 1.30
N VAL A 278 2.54 27.91 1.74
CA VAL A 278 2.41 26.73 0.86
C VAL A 278 0.94 26.29 0.79
N PRO A 279 0.40 25.69 -0.28
CA PRO A 279 -0.93 25.09 -0.24
C PRO A 279 -1.04 23.99 0.84
N ASP A 280 -2.20 23.85 1.47
CA ASP A 280 -2.45 22.73 2.39
C ASP A 280 -2.71 21.46 1.60
N VAL A 281 -1.82 20.49 1.71
CA VAL A 281 -1.93 19.19 1.04
C VAL A 281 -2.44 18.19 2.07
N ALA A 282 -3.63 17.65 1.83
CA ALA A 282 -4.25 16.63 2.68
C ALA A 282 -4.40 17.01 4.16
N GLY A 283 -4.38 18.30 4.55
CA GLY A 283 -4.44 18.71 5.96
C GLY A 283 -3.10 18.69 6.69
N ALA A 284 -1.99 18.52 5.96
CA ALA A 284 -0.64 18.45 6.53
C ALA A 284 -0.27 19.69 7.34
N LYS A 285 -0.77 20.89 7.01
CA LYS A 285 -0.45 22.10 7.81
C LYS A 285 -0.93 21.96 9.25
N THR A 286 -2.21 21.63 9.41
CA THR A 286 -2.83 21.45 10.74
C THR A 286 -2.14 20.33 11.51
N ALA A 287 -1.80 19.24 10.81
CA ALA A 287 -1.05 18.13 11.41
C ALA A 287 0.35 18.57 11.88
N ILE A 288 1.10 19.34 11.08
CA ILE A 288 2.43 19.81 11.48
C ILE A 288 2.34 20.83 12.63
N GLU A 289 1.35 21.72 12.61
CA GLU A 289 1.13 22.70 13.68
C GLU A 289 0.79 22.07 15.04
N GLY A 290 0.08 20.94 15.02
CA GLY A 290 -0.28 20.16 16.20
C GLY A 290 0.75 19.10 16.61
N ALA A 291 1.82 18.93 15.83
CA ALA A 291 2.80 17.89 16.08
C ALA A 291 3.67 18.16 17.30
N GLN A 292 3.96 17.11 18.05
CA GLN A 292 4.81 17.14 19.23
C GLN A 292 5.92 16.10 19.08
N ALA A 293 7.15 16.51 19.35
CA ALA A 293 8.32 15.65 19.37
C ALA A 293 8.83 15.48 20.81
N ALA A 294 9.02 14.25 21.24
CA ALA A 294 9.55 13.92 22.55
C ALA A 294 10.56 12.78 22.46
N ALA A 295 11.58 12.80 23.31
CA ALA A 295 12.50 11.67 23.44
C ALA A 295 11.84 10.54 24.24
N GLN A 296 11.94 9.32 23.73
CA GLN A 296 11.50 8.10 24.40
C GLN A 296 12.62 7.06 24.34
N GLY A 297 13.37 6.97 25.44
CA GLY A 297 14.57 6.12 25.48
C GLY A 297 15.63 6.61 24.49
N ASP A 298 16.03 5.73 23.57
CA ASP A 298 17.00 5.96 22.50
C ASP A 298 16.38 6.50 21.20
N ARG A 299 15.06 6.72 21.18
CA ARG A 299 14.32 7.19 19.99
C ARG A 299 13.66 8.54 20.25
N VAL A 300 13.30 9.22 19.17
CA VAL A 300 12.40 10.39 19.22
C VAL A 300 11.04 9.96 18.69
N GLU A 301 9.97 10.21 19.44
CA GLU A 301 8.62 10.02 18.96
C GLU A 301 8.02 11.36 18.55
N ILE A 302 7.45 11.41 17.34
CA ILE A 302 6.65 12.51 16.83
C ILE A 302 5.21 12.03 16.70
N GLN A 303 4.30 12.70 17.41
CA GLN A 303 2.87 12.41 17.36
C GLN A 303 2.09 13.62 16.88
N THR A 304 1.08 13.39 16.04
CA THR A 304 0.13 14.42 15.66
C THR A 304 -1.24 13.88 15.30
N LYS A 305 -2.28 14.69 15.52
CA LYS A 305 -3.61 14.44 14.96
C LYS A 305 -3.64 14.91 13.52
N TRP A 306 -4.22 14.09 12.66
CA TRP A 306 -4.39 14.41 11.24
C TRP A 306 -5.85 14.79 10.99
N PRO A 307 -6.14 15.97 10.40
CA PRO A 307 -7.51 16.40 10.21
C PRO A 307 -8.23 15.49 9.20
N TYR A 308 -9.39 14.97 9.61
CA TYR A 308 -10.19 14.06 8.79
C TYR A 308 -10.57 14.69 7.44
N GLU A 309 -10.96 15.97 7.43
CA GLU A 309 -11.34 16.70 6.22
C GLU A 309 -10.19 16.83 5.24
N GLY A 310 -8.95 16.90 5.74
CA GLY A 310 -7.75 16.91 4.92
C GLY A 310 -7.58 15.59 4.18
N LEU A 311 -7.72 14.47 4.87
CA LEU A 311 -7.68 13.14 4.26
C LEU A 311 -8.85 12.91 3.31
N ASP A 312 -10.06 13.39 3.64
CA ASP A 312 -11.23 13.28 2.77
C ASP A 312 -11.02 14.00 1.43
N ARG A 313 -10.49 15.22 1.45
CA ARG A 313 -10.11 15.95 0.24
C ARG A 313 -9.04 15.21 -0.57
N ALA A 314 -8.01 14.69 0.09
CA ALA A 314 -6.95 13.95 -0.61
C ALA A 314 -7.48 12.67 -1.27
N CYS A 315 -8.38 11.94 -0.61
CA CYS A 315 -9.06 10.79 -1.19
C CYS A 315 -9.92 11.19 -2.39
N ALA A 316 -10.68 12.28 -2.30
CA ALA A 316 -11.49 12.80 -3.41
C ALA A 316 -10.62 13.19 -4.62
N ASP A 317 -9.55 13.95 -4.39
CA ASP A 317 -8.63 14.39 -5.44
C ASP A 317 -7.95 13.20 -6.13
N LEU A 318 -7.51 12.21 -5.35
CA LEU A 318 -6.89 11.01 -5.89
C LEU A 318 -7.90 10.17 -6.69
N ALA A 319 -9.11 9.97 -6.16
CA ALA A 319 -10.19 9.28 -6.88
C ALA A 319 -10.53 9.97 -8.21
N GLN A 320 -10.60 11.31 -8.22
CA GLN A 320 -10.83 12.09 -9.44
C GLN A 320 -9.70 11.90 -10.47
N ARG A 321 -8.43 11.85 -10.02
CA ARG A 321 -7.29 11.57 -10.92
C ARG A 321 -7.36 10.17 -11.50
N VAL A 322 -7.72 9.17 -10.69
CA VAL A 322 -7.91 7.79 -11.14
C VAL A 322 -9.03 7.72 -12.18
N ALA A 323 -10.18 8.32 -11.90
CA ALA A 323 -11.30 8.39 -12.85
C ALA A 323 -10.90 9.11 -14.15
N SER A 324 -10.15 10.22 -14.06
CA SER A 324 -9.68 10.95 -15.25
C SER A 324 -8.69 10.12 -16.07
N ALA A 325 -7.79 9.38 -15.42
CA ALA A 325 -6.84 8.50 -16.10
C ALA A 325 -7.54 7.30 -16.75
N ALA A 326 -8.56 6.74 -16.10
CA ALA A 326 -9.34 5.63 -16.63
C ALA A 326 -10.15 6.02 -17.88
N ASN A 327 -10.61 7.28 -17.95
CA ASN A 327 -11.39 7.83 -19.05
C ASN A 327 -10.54 8.55 -20.12
N ALA A 328 -9.22 8.60 -19.97
CA ALA A 328 -8.35 9.24 -20.95
C ALA A 328 -8.39 8.44 -22.28
N PRO A 329 -8.61 9.09 -23.43
CA PRO A 329 -8.54 8.42 -24.72
C PRO A 329 -7.13 7.83 -24.93
N PRO A 330 -7.01 6.68 -25.62
CA PRO A 330 -5.71 6.10 -25.91
C PRO A 330 -4.85 7.12 -26.68
N PRO A 331 -3.53 7.17 -26.43
CA PRO A 331 -2.65 8.09 -27.15
C PRO A 331 -2.77 7.81 -28.66
N ALA A 332 -2.84 8.89 -29.44
CA ALA A 332 -2.88 8.77 -30.90
C ALA A 332 -1.65 7.97 -31.36
N PRO A 333 -1.80 7.07 -32.35
CA PRO A 333 -0.65 6.35 -32.88
C PRO A 333 0.41 7.34 -33.36
N PRO A 334 1.71 7.04 -33.16
CA PRO A 334 2.77 7.91 -33.67
C PRO A 334 2.58 8.11 -35.17
N ALA A 335 2.70 9.36 -35.62
CA ALA A 335 2.66 9.66 -37.04
C ALA A 335 3.70 8.79 -37.76
N ALA A 336 3.26 8.06 -38.80
CA ALA A 336 4.18 7.25 -39.59
C ALA A 336 5.30 8.16 -40.15
N PRO A 337 6.56 7.71 -40.13
CA PRO A 337 7.70 8.50 -40.59
C PRO A 337 7.61 8.86 -42.08
#